data_AF-A0A8E2ARK3-F1
#
_entry.id   AF-A0A8E2ARK3-F1
#
_cell.length_a   1.000
_cell.length_b   1.000
_cell.length_c   1.000
_cell.angle_alpha   90.00
_cell.angle_beta   90.00
_cell.angle_gamma   90.00
#
_symmetry.space_group_name_H-M   'P 1'
#
loop_
_entity.id
_entity.type
_entity.pdbx_description
1 polymer ?
#
loop_
_entity_poly.entity_id
_entity_poly.type
_entity_poly.pdbx_seq_one_letter_code
_entity_poly.pdbx_strand_id
1 'polypeptide(L)'
;IFKHATQFFLHNTPNFTRVIPAIDYINEYLSTAVTNISIVAPIRTAVGFKKVLLNKYYDKTDHSELYHIAMGTFVLQFLILC
;
A
#
# COMPACT_ATOMS: atom_id res chain seq x y z
N ILE A 1 1.25 -10.75 4.62
CA ILE A 1 1.00 -9.33 4.31
C ILE A 1 -0.48 -8.94 4.41
N PHE A 2 -1.36 -9.40 3.50
CA PHE A 2 -2.77 -8.96 3.45
C PHE A 2 -3.56 -9.24 4.73
N LYS A 3 -3.43 -10.44 5.33
CA LYS A 3 -4.08 -10.76 6.60
C LYS A 3 -3.75 -9.73 7.71
N HIS A 4 -2.47 -9.38 7.86
CA HIS A 4 -2.03 -8.41 8.85
C HIS A 4 -2.57 -7.01 8.55
N ALA A 5 -2.58 -6.59 7.29
CA ALA A 5 -3.17 -5.32 6.88
C ALA A 5 -4.67 -5.28 7.19
N THR A 6 -5.42 -6.33 6.85
CA THR A 6 -6.85 -6.44 7.19
C THR A 6 -7.06 -6.36 8.70
N GLN A 7 -6.30 -7.10 9.50
CA GLN A 7 -6.40 -7.03 10.96
C GLN A 7 -6.06 -5.62 11.49
N PHE A 8 -5.00 -4.99 10.98
CA PHE A 8 -4.61 -3.64 11.36
C PHE A 8 -5.73 -2.61 11.12
N PHE A 9 -6.43 -2.73 9.99
CA PHE A 9 -7.56 -1.86 9.64
C PHE A 9 -8.88 -2.23 10.32
N LEU A 10 -9.03 -3.45 10.81
CA LEU A 10 -10.23 -3.87 11.57
C LEU A 10 -10.16 -3.48 13.04
N HIS A 11 -8.96 -3.51 13.65
CA HIS A 11 -8.79 -3.28 15.10
C HIS A 11 -8.63 -1.80 15.49
N ASN A 12 -8.28 -0.93 14.55
CA ASN A 12 -8.11 0.51 14.78
C ASN A 12 -9.12 1.29 13.95
N THR A 13 -9.54 2.48 14.37
CA THR A 13 -10.19 3.45 13.47
C THR A 13 -9.16 3.86 12.42
N PRO A 14 -9.24 3.41 11.16
CA PRO A 14 -8.23 3.73 10.16
C PRO A 14 -8.43 5.18 9.76
N ASN A 15 -7.46 6.03 10.05
CA ASN A 15 -7.38 7.32 9.39
C ASN A 15 -6.53 7.18 8.12
N PHE A 16 -6.74 8.08 7.16
CA PHE A 16 -6.00 8.05 5.90
C PHE A 16 -4.48 8.11 6.08
N THR A 17 -3.99 8.79 7.13
CA THR A 17 -2.55 8.88 7.42
C THR A 17 -1.92 7.57 7.85
N ARG A 18 -2.70 6.57 8.33
CA ARG A 18 -2.25 5.20 8.57
C ARG A 18 -2.47 4.26 7.39
N VAL A 19 -3.44 4.57 6.53
CA VAL A 19 -3.72 3.78 5.33
C VAL A 19 -2.61 3.94 4.30
N ILE A 20 -2.14 5.17 4.06
CA ILE A 20 -1.07 5.48 3.10
C ILE A 20 0.18 4.61 3.30
N PRO A 21 0.85 4.63 4.47
CA PRO A 21 2.07 3.84 4.67
C PRO A 21 1.82 2.32 4.61
N ALA A 22 0.64 1.85 5.01
CA ALA A 22 0.29 0.44 4.94
C ALA A 22 0.10 -0.04 3.48
N ILE A 23 -0.51 0.79 2.62
CA ILE A 23 -0.63 0.51 1.18
C ILE A 23 0.74 0.58 0.51
N ASP A 24 1.57 1.58 0.84
CA ASP A 24 2.94 1.71 0.31
C ASP A 24 3.80 0.49 0.66
N TYR A 25 3.72 0.00 1.90
CA TYR A 25 4.42 -1.22 2.33
C TYR A 25 3.95 -2.46 1.56
N ILE A 26 2.64 -2.61 1.32
CA ILE A 26 2.12 -3.70 0.48
C ILE A 26 2.63 -3.55 -0.96
N ASN A 27 2.66 -2.34 -1.49
CA ASN A 27 3.10 -2.02 -2.84
C ASN A 27 4.58 -2.41 -3.07
N GLU A 28 5.44 -2.04 -2.14
CA GLU A 28 6.86 -2.40 -2.14
C GLU A 28 7.03 -3.93 -2.06
N TYR A 29 6.34 -4.57 -1.11
CA TYR A 29 6.40 -6.02 -0.94
C TYR A 29 6.00 -6.77 -2.21
N LEU A 30 4.90 -6.36 -2.86
CA LEU A 30 4.46 -6.98 -4.11
C LEU A 30 5.47 -6.75 -5.24
N SER A 31 6.05 -5.56 -5.34
CA SER A 31 7.04 -5.23 -6.37
C SER A 31 8.27 -6.12 -6.25
N THR A 32 8.78 -6.30 -5.03
CA THR A 32 9.90 -7.20 -4.72
C THR A 32 9.53 -8.66 -4.98
N ALA A 33 8.31 -9.08 -4.65
CA ALA A 33 7.88 -10.46 -4.83
C ALA A 33 7.71 -10.85 -6.32
N VAL A 34 7.33 -9.93 -7.21
CA VAL A 34 7.20 -10.22 -8.66
C VAL A 34 8.55 -10.57 -9.29
N THR A 35 9.61 -9.87 -8.89
CA THR A 35 10.96 -10.02 -9.45
C THR A 35 11.81 -11.07 -8.73
N ASN A 36 11.39 -11.53 -7.56
CA ASN A 36 12.12 -12.50 -6.76
C ASN A 36 12.02 -13.93 -7.32
N ILE A 37 13.07 -14.38 -8.01
CA ILE A 37 13.16 -15.72 -8.62
C ILE A 37 13.13 -16.89 -7.63
N SER A 38 13.35 -16.66 -6.33
CA SER A 38 13.20 -17.69 -5.30
C SER A 38 11.73 -18.06 -5.04
N ILE A 39 10.79 -17.20 -5.46
CA ILE A 39 9.36 -17.48 -5.41
C ILE A 39 8.95 -18.25 -6.66
N VAL A 40 8.22 -19.36 -6.48
CA VAL A 40 7.73 -20.18 -7.60
C VAL A 40 6.86 -19.39 -8.57
N ALA A 41 6.94 -19.73 -9.86
CA ALA A 41 6.29 -18.99 -10.94
C ALA A 41 4.77 -18.75 -10.73
N PRO A 42 3.96 -19.72 -10.27
CA PRO A 42 2.53 -19.47 -10.06
C PRO A 42 2.25 -18.37 -9.02
N ILE A 43 3.05 -18.32 -7.95
CA ILE A 43 2.90 -17.30 -6.90
C ILE A 43 3.31 -15.94 -7.45
N ARG A 44 4.44 -15.85 -8.17
CA ARG A 44 4.88 -14.61 -8.82
C ARG A 44 3.82 -14.05 -9.77
N THR A 45 3.20 -14.90 -10.58
CA THR A 45 2.10 -14.50 -11.48
C THR A 45 0.91 -13.97 -10.69
N ALA A 46 0.49 -14.66 -9.64
CA ALA A 46 -0.61 -14.21 -8.78
C ALA A 46 -0.30 -12.86 -8.09
N VAL A 47 0.93 -12.66 -7.62
CA VAL A 47 1.41 -11.39 -7.07
C VAL A 47 1.39 -10.29 -8.14
N GLY A 48 1.80 -10.59 -9.38
CA GLY A 48 1.75 -9.67 -10.51
C GLY A 48 0.33 -9.16 -10.80
N PHE A 49 -0.65 -10.06 -10.82
CA PHE A 49 -2.07 -9.66 -10.95
C PHE A 49 -2.52 -8.75 -9.80
N LYS A 50 -2.13 -9.06 -8.57
CA LYS A 50 -2.44 -8.21 -7.42
C LYS A 50 -1.78 -6.84 -7.51
N LYS A 51 -0.56 -6.74 -8.04
CA LYS A 51 0.13 -5.45 -8.27
C LYS A 51 -0.61 -4.60 -9.30
N VAL A 52 -1.05 -5.20 -10.42
CA VAL A 52 -1.85 -4.50 -11.43
C VAL A 52 -3.17 -3.99 -10.83
N LEU A 53 -3.84 -4.82 -10.03
CA LEU A 53 -5.05 -4.40 -9.33
C LEU A 53 -4.76 -3.26 -8.35
N LEU A 54 -3.68 -3.34 -7.59
CA LEU A 54 -3.28 -2.30 -6.64
C LEU A 54 -2.98 -0.98 -7.35
N ASN A 55 -2.28 -1.00 -8.49
CA ASN A 55 -2.02 0.20 -9.29
C ASN A 55 -3.34 0.86 -9.72
N LYS A 56 -4.33 0.08 -10.16
CA LYS A 56 -5.65 0.62 -10.52
C LYS A 56 -6.36 1.29 -9.33
N TYR A 57 -6.13 0.80 -8.11
CA TYR A 57 -6.62 1.49 -6.91
C TYR A 57 -5.83 2.76 -6.63
N TYR A 58 -4.50 2.74 -6.77
CA TYR A 58 -3.67 3.95 -6.67
C TYR A 58 -4.13 5.04 -7.63
N ASP A 59 -4.33 4.73 -8.91
CA ASP A 59 -4.80 5.68 -9.92
C ASP A 59 -6.12 6.33 -9.49
N LYS A 60 -7.04 5.54 -8.91
CA LYS A 60 -8.31 6.07 -8.40
C LYS A 60 -8.15 6.90 -7.15
N THR A 61 -7.28 6.49 -6.21
CA THR A 61 -7.04 7.23 -4.97
C THR A 61 -6.24 8.50 -5.21
N ASP A 62 -5.40 8.56 -6.25
CA ASP A 62 -4.66 9.75 -6.65
C ASP A 62 -5.57 10.84 -7.23
N HIS A 63 -6.83 10.52 -7.55
CA HIS A 63 -7.84 11.52 -7.87
C HIS A 63 -8.69 11.96 -6.66
N SER A 64 -8.39 11.45 -5.45
CA SER A 64 -9.13 11.79 -4.24
C SER A 64 -8.50 12.96 -3.49
N GLU A 65 -9.26 14.03 -3.31
CA GLU A 65 -8.83 15.20 -2.53
C GLU A 65 -8.44 14.83 -1.10
N LEU A 66 -9.19 13.91 -0.47
CA LEU A 66 -8.90 13.41 0.87
C LEU A 66 -7.56 12.67 0.93
N TYR A 67 -7.23 11.94 -0.14
CA TYR A 67 -5.95 11.23 -0.24
C TYR A 67 -4.80 12.22 -0.39
N HIS A 68 -4.92 13.25 -1.23
CA HIS A 68 -3.91 14.30 -1.34
C HIS A 68 -3.68 15.07 -0.05
N ILE A 69 -4.76 15.44 0.67
CA ILE A 69 -4.66 16.10 1.98
C ILE A 69 -3.96 15.17 2.98
N ALA A 70 -4.32 13.89 3.00
CA ALA A 70 -3.69 12.90 3.87
C ALA A 70 -2.21 12.68 3.53
N MET A 71 -1.84 12.66 2.25
CA MET A 71 -0.45 12.59 1.79
C MET A 71 0.34 13.82 2.24
N GLY A 72 -0.19 15.03 2.01
CA GLY A 72 0.45 16.27 2.42
C GLY A 72 0.67 16.35 3.93
N THR A 73 -0.33 15.94 4.72
CA THR A 73 -0.20 15.88 6.18
C THR A 73 0.76 14.79 6.64
N PHE A 74 0.81 13.63 5.98
CA PHE A 74 1.77 12.57 6.27
C PHE A 74 3.22 13.01 6.00
N VAL A 75 3.49 13.62 4.84
CA VAL A 75 4.82 14.15 4.49
C VAL A 75 5.24 15.22 5.49
N LEU A 76 4.35 16.14 5.84
CA LEU A 76 4.61 17.17 6.84
C LEU A 76 4.93 16.57 8.21
N GLN A 77 4.18 15.55 8.63
CA GLN A 77 4.44 14.85 9.89
C GLN A 77 5.82 14.18 9.89
N PHE A 78 6.21 13.54 8.78
CA PHE A 78 7.51 12.89 8.65
C PHE A 78 8.67 13.89 8.68
N LEU A 79 8.49 15.08 8.07
CA LEU A 79 9.51 16.15 8.04
C LEU A 79 9.67 16.91 9.37
N ILE A 80 8.62 16.97 10.19
CA ILE A 80 8.66 17.68 11.50
C ILE A 80 9.20 16.77 12.62
N LEU A 81 9.04 15.45 12.48
CA LEU A 81 9.46 14.47 13.49
C LEU A 81 10.83 13.81 13.20
N CYS A 82 11.51 14.16 12.11
CA CYS A 82 12.81 13.63 11.70
C CYS A 82 13.87 14.74 11.65
#